data_AF-A0A1F8HBB0-F1
#
_entry.id   AF-A0A1F8HBB0-F1
#
_cell.length_a   1.000
_cell.length_b   1.000
_cell.length_c   1.000
_cell.angle_alpha   90.00
_cell.angle_beta   90.00
_cell.angle_gamma   90.00
#
_symmetry.space_group_name_H-M   'P 1'
#
loop_
_entity.id
_entity.type
_entity.pdbx_description
1 polymer ?
#
loop_
_entity_poly.entity_id
_entity_poly.type
_entity_poly.pdbx_seq_one_letter_code
_entity_poly.pdbx_strand_id
1 'polypeptide(L)'
;MIRNIKNNLKFALKILRLKRDLNPDPVFLRSAREKFLTSLAPQRASLRHHVIRWSYAFTAVVILFGGTGGLAAFADYKDVPVTSSLYDLKRASETTRLVLTPATKKSEAHAQLAERRLKEIKQAQPTIVVPAEDKRMSATVNTPRPIIKKLDEDLRHEVNKAIERKVEQKERVCKLAAEAVKKNLIERRRGGAMEKDCELDFSD
;
A
#
# COMPACT_ATOMS: atom_id res chain seq x y z
N MET A 1 -38.52 52.89 -56.09
CA MET A 1 -38.39 53.12 -54.63
C MET A 1 -39.65 52.71 -53.84
N ILE A 2 -40.85 53.19 -54.23
CA ILE A 2 -42.13 52.94 -53.51
C ILE A 2 -42.49 51.45 -53.34
N ARG A 3 -42.15 50.60 -54.31
CA ARG A 3 -42.45 49.15 -54.28
C ARG A 3 -41.66 48.40 -53.19
N ASN A 4 -40.47 48.88 -52.84
CA ASN A 4 -39.61 48.24 -51.84
C ASN A 4 -40.11 48.50 -50.40
N ILE A 5 -40.61 49.72 -50.16
CA ILE A 5 -41.19 50.11 -48.86
C ILE A 5 -42.43 49.28 -48.53
N LYS A 6 -43.32 49.04 -49.52
CA LYS A 6 -44.52 48.21 -49.32
C LYS A 6 -44.20 46.75 -49.00
N ASN A 7 -43.13 46.19 -49.59
CA ASN A 7 -42.72 44.80 -49.32
C ASN A 7 -42.13 44.66 -47.91
N ASN A 8 -41.31 45.61 -47.48
CA ASN A 8 -40.75 45.63 -46.12
C ASN A 8 -41.84 45.78 -45.05
N LEU A 9 -42.87 46.59 -45.29
CA LEU A 9 -43.98 46.76 -44.35
C LEU A 9 -44.83 45.49 -44.22
N LYS A 10 -45.10 44.80 -45.35
CA LYS A 10 -45.81 43.51 -45.34
C LYS A 10 -45.03 42.43 -44.61
N PHE A 11 -43.70 42.41 -44.75
CA PHE A 11 -42.83 41.47 -44.05
C PHE A 11 -42.80 41.74 -42.54
N ALA A 12 -42.65 43.00 -42.12
CA ALA A 12 -42.71 43.40 -40.72
C ALA A 12 -44.05 43.05 -40.06
N LEU A 13 -45.17 43.27 -40.76
CA LEU A 13 -46.50 42.90 -40.28
C LEU A 13 -46.69 41.38 -40.14
N LYS A 14 -46.12 40.58 -41.05
CA LYS A 14 -46.11 39.11 -40.93
C LYS A 14 -45.31 38.65 -39.73
N ILE A 15 -44.12 39.23 -39.50
CA ILE A 15 -43.29 38.91 -38.32
C ILE A 15 -44.01 39.28 -37.02
N LEU A 16 -44.69 40.43 -36.97
CA LEU A 16 -45.45 40.85 -35.79
C LEU A 16 -46.63 39.92 -35.49
N ARG A 17 -47.32 39.41 -36.52
CA ARG A 17 -48.36 38.37 -36.33
C ARG A 17 -47.78 37.05 -35.85
N LEU A 18 -46.70 36.59 -36.49
CA LEU A 18 -45.99 35.38 -36.05
C LEU A 18 -45.54 35.51 -34.59
N LYS A 19 -44.97 36.64 -34.16
CA LYS A 19 -44.59 36.86 -32.75
C LYS A 19 -45.78 36.80 -31.79
N ARG A 20 -46.97 37.25 -32.21
CA ARG A 20 -48.18 37.15 -31.40
C ARG A 20 -48.65 35.70 -31.28
N ASP A 21 -48.54 34.92 -32.35
CA ASP A 21 -48.99 33.53 -32.40
C ASP A 21 -47.94 32.54 -31.82
N LEU A 22 -46.66 32.95 -31.77
CA LEU A 22 -45.53 32.19 -31.22
C LEU A 22 -45.23 32.52 -29.76
N ASN A 23 -45.95 33.45 -29.13
CA ASN A 23 -45.79 33.66 -27.69
C ASN A 23 -46.35 32.43 -26.98
N PRO A 24 -45.49 31.61 -26.35
CA PRO A 24 -45.96 30.42 -25.67
C PRO A 24 -46.87 30.82 -24.52
N ASP A 25 -47.94 30.06 -24.33
CA ASP A 25 -48.88 30.26 -23.23
C ASP A 25 -48.11 30.33 -21.90
N PRO A 26 -48.29 31.39 -21.08
CA PRO A 26 -47.65 31.48 -19.76
C PRO A 26 -47.93 30.27 -18.87
N VAL A 27 -49.07 29.58 -19.05
CA VAL A 27 -49.39 28.35 -18.33
C VAL A 27 -48.46 27.21 -18.74
N PHE A 28 -48.17 27.08 -20.04
CA PHE A 28 -47.23 26.09 -20.56
C PHE A 28 -45.81 26.35 -20.05
N LEU A 29 -45.36 27.61 -20.04
CA LEU A 29 -44.04 27.97 -19.51
C LEU A 29 -43.87 27.63 -18.03
N ARG A 30 -44.89 27.87 -17.21
CA ARG A 30 -44.87 27.48 -15.79
C ARG A 30 -44.79 25.96 -15.64
N SER A 31 -45.64 25.22 -16.36
CA SER A 31 -45.64 23.75 -16.31
C SER A 31 -44.31 23.15 -16.79
N ALA A 32 -43.73 23.67 -17.87
CA ALA A 32 -42.44 23.25 -18.37
C ALA A 32 -41.30 23.53 -17.37
N ARG A 33 -41.33 24.70 -16.71
CA ARG A 33 -40.37 25.05 -15.66
C ARG A 33 -40.48 24.12 -14.46
N GLU A 34 -41.69 23.81 -14.00
CA GLU A 34 -41.90 22.88 -12.87
C GLU A 34 -41.43 21.47 -13.21
N LYS A 35 -41.75 20.96 -14.41
CA LYS A 35 -41.27 19.65 -14.88
C LYS A 35 -39.75 19.59 -14.98
N PHE A 36 -39.11 20.67 -15.45
CA PHE A 36 -37.66 20.76 -15.52
C PHE A 36 -37.03 20.78 -14.12
N LEU A 37 -37.54 21.60 -13.21
CA LEU A 37 -37.03 21.69 -11.84
C LEU A 37 -37.22 20.38 -11.05
N THR A 38 -38.37 19.72 -11.21
CA THR A 38 -38.62 18.41 -10.58
C THR A 38 -37.73 17.31 -11.13
N SER A 39 -37.36 17.34 -12.41
CA SER A 39 -36.39 16.40 -13.00
C SER A 39 -34.95 16.60 -12.48
N LEU A 40 -34.57 17.83 -12.12
CA LEU A 40 -33.23 18.17 -11.62
C LEU A 40 -33.05 17.92 -10.11
N ALA A 41 -34.13 17.98 -9.34
CA ALA A 41 -34.11 17.79 -7.89
C ALA A 41 -33.50 16.43 -7.45
N PRO A 42 -33.90 15.27 -8.01
CA PRO A 42 -33.33 13.98 -7.58
C PRO A 42 -31.86 13.81 -7.96
N GLN A 43 -31.41 14.38 -9.08
CA GLN A 43 -30.01 14.32 -9.50
C GLN A 43 -29.08 15.06 -8.53
N ARG A 44 -29.51 16.23 -8.02
CA ARG A 44 -28.71 17.02 -7.07
C ARG A 44 -28.61 16.39 -5.69
N ALA A 45 -29.68 15.74 -5.22
CA ALA A 45 -29.68 15.04 -3.93
C ALA A 45 -28.76 13.81 -3.94
N SER A 46 -28.80 13.03 -5.02
CA SER A 46 -27.95 11.85 -5.24
C SER A 46 -26.45 12.16 -5.20
N LEU A 47 -26.03 13.19 -5.94
CA LEU A 47 -24.63 13.61 -6.01
C LEU A 47 -24.13 14.14 -4.68
N ARG A 48 -24.96 14.90 -3.95
CA ARG A 48 -24.59 15.45 -2.64
C ARG A 48 -24.35 14.35 -1.60
N HIS A 49 -25.19 13.31 -1.58
CA HIS A 49 -24.95 12.15 -0.70
C HIS A 49 -23.68 11.37 -1.07
N HIS A 50 -23.37 11.23 -2.36
CA HIS A 50 -22.12 10.60 -2.78
C HIS A 50 -20.91 11.41 -2.32
N VAL A 51 -20.88 12.73 -2.58
CA VAL A 51 -19.77 13.59 -2.19
C VAL A 51 -19.55 13.59 -0.67
N ILE A 52 -20.62 13.65 0.12
CA ILE A 52 -20.52 13.61 1.60
C ILE A 52 -19.99 12.23 2.06
N ARG A 53 -20.49 11.13 1.49
CA ARG A 53 -20.02 9.78 1.85
C ARG A 53 -18.54 9.58 1.50
N TRP A 54 -18.11 10.07 0.34
CA TRP A 54 -16.71 9.99 -0.08
C TRP A 54 -15.81 10.92 0.71
N SER A 55 -16.28 12.09 1.17
CA SER A 55 -15.48 12.98 2.01
C SER A 55 -15.21 12.38 3.39
N TYR A 56 -16.18 11.69 3.99
CA TYR A 56 -15.98 10.95 5.24
C TYR A 56 -15.04 9.77 5.09
N ALA A 57 -15.14 9.01 3.99
CA ALA A 57 -14.22 7.92 3.71
C ALA A 57 -12.78 8.43 3.52
N PHE A 58 -12.61 9.52 2.77
CA PHE A 58 -11.31 10.12 2.54
C PHE A 58 -10.70 10.68 3.83
N THR A 59 -11.47 11.41 4.63
CA THR A 59 -10.99 11.92 5.93
C THR A 59 -10.63 10.78 6.89
N ALA A 60 -11.40 9.70 6.94
CA ALA A 60 -11.05 8.53 7.74
C ALA A 60 -9.71 7.92 7.30
N VAL A 61 -9.47 7.78 6.00
CA VAL A 61 -8.18 7.31 5.47
C VAL A 61 -7.04 8.26 5.83
N VAL A 62 -7.22 9.57 5.65
CA VAL A 62 -6.19 10.57 5.99
C VAL A 62 -5.88 10.56 7.49
N ILE A 63 -6.89 10.44 8.35
CA ILE A 63 -6.69 10.36 9.81
C ILE A 63 -6.01 9.04 10.18
N LEU A 64 -6.41 7.92 9.57
CA LEU A 64 -5.82 6.62 9.85
C LEU A 64 -4.33 6.63 9.47
N PHE A 65 -4.02 6.94 8.22
CA PHE A 65 -2.63 6.92 7.71
C PHE A 65 -1.78 8.07 8.26
N GLY A 66 -2.33 9.28 8.35
CA GLY A 66 -1.65 10.45 8.89
C GLY A 66 -1.45 10.37 10.40
N GLY A 67 -2.44 9.84 11.13
CA GLY A 67 -2.38 9.61 12.56
C GLY A 67 -1.38 8.50 12.92
N THR A 68 -1.42 7.36 12.24
CA THR A 68 -0.44 6.28 12.47
C THR A 68 0.96 6.67 12.06
N GLY A 69 1.10 7.38 10.93
CA GLY A 69 2.40 7.88 10.46
C GLY A 69 2.99 8.93 11.41
N GLY A 70 2.17 9.85 11.91
CA GLY A 70 2.56 10.86 12.89
C GLY A 70 2.95 10.24 14.24
N LEU A 71 2.21 9.24 14.71
CA LEU A 71 2.54 8.49 15.92
C LEU A 71 3.85 7.70 15.77
N ALA A 72 4.11 7.11 14.60
CA ALA A 72 5.33 6.37 14.34
C ALA A 72 6.57 7.30 14.29
N ALA A 73 6.42 8.48 13.67
CA ALA A 73 7.46 9.50 13.66
C ALA A 73 7.71 10.09 15.06
N PHE A 74 6.65 10.31 15.83
CA PHE A 74 6.75 10.77 17.22
C PHE A 74 7.45 9.74 18.10
N ALA A 75 7.15 8.44 17.93
CA ALA A 75 7.77 7.37 18.68
C ALA A 75 9.28 7.20 18.38
N ASP A 76 9.70 7.41 17.12
CA ASP A 76 11.13 7.41 16.77
C ASP A 76 11.83 8.68 17.33
N TYR A 77 11.15 9.83 17.37
CA TYR A 77 11.73 11.09 17.88
C TYR A 77 11.86 11.12 19.42
N LYS A 78 10.87 10.62 20.15
CA LYS A 78 10.84 10.69 21.62
C LYS A 78 11.60 9.58 22.33
N ASP A 79 12.22 8.66 21.58
CA ASP A 79 12.99 7.52 22.10
C ASP A 79 12.23 6.80 23.22
N VAL A 80 11.00 6.37 22.91
CA VAL A 80 10.02 5.90 23.90
C VAL A 80 10.55 4.67 24.65
N PRO A 81 10.40 4.59 26.00
CA PRO A 81 10.88 3.47 26.80
C PRO A 81 10.23 2.14 26.40
N VAL A 82 10.95 1.05 26.68
CA VAL A 82 10.55 -0.34 26.37
C VAL A 82 9.21 -0.72 27.02
N THR A 83 8.87 -0.11 28.15
CA THR A 83 7.62 -0.36 28.89
C THR A 83 6.39 0.33 28.28
N SER A 84 6.56 1.16 27.25
CA SER A 84 5.46 1.88 26.62
C SER A 84 4.71 1.03 25.59
N SER A 85 3.41 1.27 25.44
CA SER A 85 2.58 0.67 24.38
C SER A 85 2.96 1.13 22.97
N LEU A 86 3.72 2.23 22.84
CA LEU A 86 4.19 2.77 21.56
C LEU A 86 5.53 2.16 21.12
N TYR A 87 6.15 1.31 21.94
CA TYR A 87 7.43 0.68 21.63
C TYR A 87 7.33 -0.28 20.43
N ASP A 88 6.21 -0.97 20.26
CA ASP A 88 5.97 -1.83 19.09
C ASP A 88 5.89 -1.01 17.79
N LEU A 89 5.32 0.19 17.87
CA LEU A 89 5.26 1.10 16.74
C LEU A 89 6.65 1.63 16.37
N LYS A 90 7.49 1.94 17.36
CA LYS A 90 8.90 2.27 17.18
C LYS A 90 9.67 1.11 16.52
N ARG A 91 9.44 -0.13 16.94
CA ARG A 91 10.04 -1.34 16.33
C ARG A 91 9.62 -1.50 14.86
N ALA A 92 8.34 -1.30 14.57
CA ALA A 92 7.81 -1.39 13.21
C ALA A 92 8.39 -0.31 12.29
N SER A 93 8.49 0.94 12.76
CA SER A 93 9.06 2.05 11.98
C SER A 93 10.54 1.85 11.69
N GLU A 94 11.33 1.40 12.67
CA GLU A 94 12.74 1.07 12.49
C GLU A 94 12.97 -0.09 11.52
N THR A 95 12.12 -1.13 11.57
CA THR A 95 12.18 -2.26 10.63
C THR A 95 11.92 -1.78 9.21
N THR A 96 10.91 -0.94 9.03
CA THR A 96 10.58 -0.33 7.72
C THR A 96 11.74 0.53 7.22
N ARG A 97 12.37 1.32 8.09
CA ARG A 97 13.56 2.10 7.77
C ARG A 97 14.73 1.23 7.31
N LEU A 98 14.99 0.11 7.98
CA LEU A 98 16.04 -0.84 7.56
C LEU A 98 15.77 -1.49 6.19
N VAL A 99 14.51 -1.81 5.90
CA VAL A 99 14.10 -2.38 4.62
C VAL A 99 14.27 -1.38 3.48
N LEU A 100 13.93 -0.11 3.73
CA LEU A 100 14.02 0.96 2.74
C LEU A 100 15.43 1.59 2.62
N THR A 101 16.35 1.26 3.53
CA THR A 101 17.72 1.80 3.48
C THR A 101 18.49 1.17 2.32
N PRO A 102 19.18 1.98 1.47
CA PRO A 102 19.98 1.46 0.37
C PRO A 102 21.13 0.58 0.86
N ALA A 103 21.49 -0.44 0.08
CA ALA A 103 22.46 -1.46 0.47
C ALA A 103 23.82 -0.90 0.94
N THR A 104 24.25 0.22 0.36
CA THR A 104 25.51 0.91 0.71
C THR A 104 25.53 1.48 2.13
N LYS A 105 24.38 1.83 2.70
CA LYS A 105 24.23 2.42 4.05
C LYS A 105 23.63 1.45 5.07
N LYS A 106 23.38 0.21 4.66
CA LYS A 106 22.67 -0.76 5.49
C LYS A 106 23.49 -1.18 6.72
N SER A 107 24.81 -1.35 6.56
CA SER A 107 25.72 -1.64 7.66
C SER A 107 25.72 -0.54 8.73
N GLU A 108 25.79 0.72 8.30
CA GLU A 108 25.72 1.89 9.18
C GLU A 108 24.38 1.97 9.91
N ALA A 109 23.27 1.75 9.21
CA ALA A 109 21.94 1.73 9.82
C ALA A 109 21.79 0.61 10.86
N HIS A 110 22.36 -0.58 10.62
CA HIS A 110 22.40 -1.66 11.60
C HIS A 110 23.26 -1.30 12.83
N ALA A 111 24.40 -0.64 12.64
CA ALA A 111 25.25 -0.20 13.74
C ALA A 111 24.55 0.83 14.64
N GLN A 112 23.90 1.84 14.04
CA GLN A 112 23.14 2.86 14.78
C GLN A 112 21.99 2.24 15.59
N LEU A 113 21.30 1.25 15.03
CA LEU A 113 20.26 0.52 15.76
C LEU A 113 20.83 -0.33 16.89
N ALA A 114 21.95 -1.03 16.67
CA ALA A 114 22.60 -1.81 17.72
C ALA A 114 23.02 -0.93 18.91
N GLU A 115 23.59 0.25 18.66
CA GLU A 115 23.92 1.22 19.71
C GLU A 115 22.68 1.70 20.48
N ARG A 116 21.59 2.00 19.77
CA ARG A 116 20.32 2.35 20.42
C ARG A 116 19.80 1.20 21.29
N ARG A 117 19.87 -0.06 20.83
CA ARG A 117 19.45 -1.21 21.65
C ARG A 117 20.29 -1.37 22.90
N LEU A 118 21.60 -1.12 22.84
CA LEU A 118 22.44 -1.13 24.04
C LEU A 118 22.03 -0.04 25.04
N LYS A 119 21.60 1.14 24.58
CA LYS A 119 21.08 2.21 25.45
C LYS A 119 19.76 1.82 26.10
N GLU A 120 18.84 1.25 25.33
CA GLU A 120 17.55 0.77 25.86
C GLU A 120 17.74 -0.34 26.91
N ILE A 121 18.65 -1.29 26.67
CA ILE A 121 18.95 -2.37 27.63
C ILE A 121 19.51 -1.79 28.93
N LYS A 122 20.39 -0.79 28.86
CA LYS A 122 20.93 -0.10 30.05
C LYS A 122 19.85 0.64 30.84
N GLN A 123 18.85 1.20 30.15
CA GLN A 123 17.71 1.88 30.79
C GLN A 123 16.68 0.90 31.35
N ALA A 124 16.52 -0.26 30.72
CA ALA A 124 15.56 -1.29 31.11
C ALA A 124 16.08 -2.22 32.21
N GLN A 125 17.40 -2.27 32.44
CA GLN A 125 17.93 -2.92 33.64
C GLN A 125 17.51 -2.08 34.85
N PRO A 126 16.66 -2.60 35.75
CA PRO A 126 16.54 -1.98 37.06
C PRO A 126 17.95 -1.98 37.64
N THR A 127 18.39 -0.83 38.15
CA THR A 127 19.55 -0.79 39.05
C THR A 127 19.30 -1.90 40.05
N ILE A 128 20.03 -3.02 39.94
CA ILE A 128 20.15 -3.96 41.02
C ILE A 128 20.94 -3.15 42.03
N VAL A 129 20.22 -2.40 42.87
CA VAL A 129 20.75 -1.86 44.10
C VAL A 129 21.05 -3.11 44.89
N VAL A 130 22.25 -3.65 44.68
CA VAL A 130 22.85 -4.61 45.58
C VAL A 130 22.89 -3.84 46.89
N PRO A 131 22.07 -4.20 47.89
CA PRO A 131 22.14 -3.56 49.19
C PRO A 131 23.59 -3.72 49.65
N ALA A 132 24.17 -2.64 50.16
CA ALA A 132 25.50 -2.65 50.73
C ALA A 132 25.47 -3.55 51.98
N GLU A 133 25.58 -4.87 51.79
CA GLU A 133 25.85 -5.81 52.86
C GLU A 133 27.25 -6.41 52.67
N ASP A 134 28.06 -5.99 53.62
CA ASP A 134 29.14 -6.69 54.29
C ASP A 134 30.26 -7.37 53.49
N LYS A 135 31.45 -6.87 53.80
CA LYS A 135 32.73 -7.58 53.69
C LYS A 135 32.63 -8.93 54.41
N ARG A 136 32.30 -10.01 53.71
CA ARG A 136 32.87 -11.34 53.95
C ARG A 136 32.41 -12.33 52.87
N MET A 137 33.35 -13.16 52.47
CA MET A 137 33.26 -14.32 51.56
C MET A 137 33.30 -13.98 50.07
N SER A 138 34.54 -13.96 49.59
CA SER A 138 34.90 -14.50 48.29
C SER A 138 34.21 -15.86 48.06
N ALA A 139 33.16 -15.88 47.27
CA ALA A 139 32.69 -17.10 46.61
C ALA A 139 32.57 -16.76 45.13
N THR A 140 33.61 -17.16 44.39
CA THR A 140 33.59 -17.34 42.95
C THR A 140 32.27 -18.02 42.56
N VAL A 141 31.40 -17.28 41.88
CA VAL A 141 30.19 -17.82 41.24
C VAL A 141 30.65 -18.70 40.08
N ASN A 142 30.99 -19.95 40.43
CA ASN A 142 31.11 -21.04 39.48
C ASN A 142 29.70 -21.33 38.97
N THR A 143 29.29 -20.65 37.90
CA THR A 143 28.21 -21.14 37.05
C THR A 143 28.58 -22.57 36.64
N PRO A 144 27.72 -23.57 36.89
CA PRO A 144 28.07 -24.95 36.58
C PRO A 144 28.25 -25.08 35.06
N ARG A 145 29.51 -25.33 34.66
CA ARG A 145 29.96 -25.61 33.28
C ARG A 145 29.15 -26.65 32.47
N PRO A 146 28.40 -27.63 33.04
CA PRO A 146 27.66 -28.57 32.19
C PRO A 146 26.42 -27.97 31.51
N ILE A 147 25.84 -26.89 32.03
CA ILE A 147 24.61 -26.29 31.45
C ILE A 147 24.93 -25.52 30.16
N ILE A 148 26.05 -24.79 30.14
CA ILE A 148 26.50 -24.03 28.95
C ILE A 148 26.88 -24.98 27.81
N LYS A 149 27.45 -26.14 28.12
CA LYS A 149 27.82 -27.14 27.11
C LYS A 149 26.60 -27.78 26.45
N LYS A 150 25.57 -28.14 27.22
CA LYS A 150 24.31 -28.67 26.66
C LYS A 150 23.62 -27.65 25.76
N LEU A 151 23.61 -26.37 26.16
CA LEU A 151 22.98 -25.33 25.35
C LEU A 151 23.72 -25.08 24.03
N ASP A 152 25.06 -25.13 24.01
CA ASP A 152 25.84 -25.00 22.77
C ASP A 152 25.64 -26.21 21.84
N GLU A 153 25.52 -27.41 22.40
CA GLU A 153 25.21 -28.63 21.64
C GLU A 153 23.81 -28.61 21.03
N ASP A 154 22.79 -28.20 21.80
CA ASP A 154 21.42 -28.06 21.32
C ASP A 154 21.31 -27.02 20.20
N LEU A 155 21.99 -25.88 20.35
CA LEU A 155 21.99 -24.81 19.35
C LEU A 155 22.68 -25.25 18.05
N ARG A 156 23.82 -25.96 18.15
CA ARG A 156 24.53 -26.52 16.99
C ARG A 156 23.67 -27.55 16.26
N HIS A 157 22.97 -28.40 17.00
CA HIS A 157 22.08 -29.41 16.42
C HIS A 157 20.90 -28.76 15.68
N GLU A 158 20.30 -27.72 16.26
CA GLU A 158 19.19 -27.01 15.63
C GLU A 158 19.60 -26.25 14.36
N VAL A 159 20.78 -25.60 14.38
CA VAL A 159 21.34 -24.92 13.21
C VAL A 159 21.65 -25.91 12.08
N ASN A 160 22.29 -27.04 12.38
CA ASN A 160 22.60 -28.07 11.37
C ASN A 160 21.31 -28.63 10.74
N LYS A 161 20.30 -28.90 11.56
CA LYS A 161 18.99 -29.36 11.10
C LYS A 161 18.29 -28.33 10.19
N ALA A 162 18.42 -27.04 10.49
CA ALA A 162 17.88 -25.97 9.66
C ALA A 162 18.61 -25.84 8.31
N ILE A 163 19.92 -26.09 8.28
CA ILE A 163 20.73 -26.11 7.05
C ILE A 163 20.31 -27.27 6.17
N GLU A 164 20.19 -28.49 6.72
CA GLU A 164 19.76 -29.69 5.99
C GLU A 164 18.40 -29.48 5.32
N ARG A 165 17.41 -28.93 6.04
CA ARG A 165 16.09 -28.59 5.49
C ARG A 165 16.18 -27.63 4.30
N LYS A 166 17.07 -26.63 4.36
CA LYS A 166 17.28 -25.69 3.26
C LYS A 166 17.97 -26.32 2.06
N VAL A 167 18.89 -27.26 2.28
CA VAL A 167 19.55 -28.02 1.21
C VAL A 167 18.54 -28.92 0.49
N GLU A 168 17.73 -29.68 1.23
CA GLU A 168 16.67 -30.52 0.65
C GLU A 168 15.66 -29.69 -0.15
N GLN A 169 15.25 -28.53 0.38
CA GLN A 169 14.32 -27.65 -0.33
C GLN A 169 14.92 -27.13 -1.64
N LYS A 170 16.20 -26.72 -1.64
CA LYS A 170 16.91 -26.31 -2.86
C LYS A 170 17.01 -27.44 -3.88
N GLU A 171 17.27 -28.66 -3.44
CA GLU A 171 17.36 -29.81 -4.34
C GLU A 171 16.02 -30.13 -4.99
N ARG A 172 14.90 -30.06 -4.23
CA ARG A 172 13.55 -30.21 -4.77
C ARG A 172 13.22 -29.14 -5.81
N VAL A 173 13.55 -27.89 -5.52
CA VAL A 173 13.34 -26.77 -6.46
C VAL A 173 14.17 -26.97 -7.74
N CYS A 174 15.42 -27.43 -7.63
CA CYS A 174 16.27 -27.71 -8.79
C CYS A 174 15.73 -28.86 -9.64
N LYS A 175 15.21 -29.94 -9.02
CA LYS A 175 14.59 -31.06 -9.75
C LYS A 175 13.34 -30.60 -10.51
N LEU A 176 12.46 -29.83 -9.85
CA LEU A 176 11.26 -29.27 -10.49
C LEU A 176 11.60 -28.32 -11.65
N ALA A 177 12.62 -27.47 -11.47
CA ALA A 177 13.10 -26.58 -12.53
C ALA A 177 13.66 -27.37 -13.73
N ALA A 178 14.45 -28.41 -13.48
CA ALA A 178 14.99 -29.27 -14.53
C ALA A 178 13.90 -30.01 -15.30
N GLU A 179 12.86 -30.51 -14.61
CA GLU A 179 11.70 -31.13 -15.27
C GLU A 179 10.89 -30.14 -16.10
N ALA A 180 10.68 -28.91 -15.61
CA ALA A 180 9.99 -27.86 -16.35
C ALA A 180 10.75 -27.45 -17.62
N VAL A 181 12.09 -27.33 -17.53
CA VAL A 181 12.95 -27.06 -18.69
C VAL A 181 12.86 -28.20 -19.71
N LYS A 182 12.89 -29.47 -19.26
CA LYS A 182 12.76 -30.63 -20.14
C LYS A 182 11.42 -30.66 -20.87
N LYS A 183 10.31 -30.35 -20.19
CA LYS A 183 8.97 -30.25 -20.80
C LYS A 183 8.92 -29.15 -21.87
N ASN A 184 9.40 -27.94 -21.56
CA ASN A 184 9.46 -26.84 -22.52
C ASN A 184 10.30 -27.17 -23.77
N LEU A 185 11.40 -27.91 -23.60
CA LEU A 185 12.26 -28.32 -24.72
C LEU A 185 11.56 -29.34 -25.65
N ILE A 186 10.76 -30.24 -25.09
CA ILE A 186 9.96 -31.20 -25.85
C ILE A 186 8.83 -30.49 -26.61
N GLU A 187 8.15 -29.53 -25.98
CA GLU A 187 7.11 -28.73 -26.63
C GLU A 187 7.66 -27.88 -27.78
N ARG A 188 8.81 -27.24 -27.62
CA ARG A 188 9.47 -26.51 -28.71
C ARG A 188 9.86 -27.40 -29.89
N ARG A 189 10.32 -28.65 -29.64
CA ARG A 189 10.60 -29.61 -30.72
C ARG A 189 9.34 -30.06 -31.47
N ARG A 190 8.19 -30.14 -30.78
CA ARG A 190 6.91 -30.46 -31.42
C ARG A 190 6.33 -29.28 -32.21
N GLY A 191 6.46 -28.06 -31.70
CA GLY A 191 6.01 -26.84 -32.39
C GLY A 191 6.84 -26.51 -33.65
N GLY A 192 8.16 -26.68 -33.60
CA GLY A 192 9.05 -26.41 -34.74
C GLY A 192 9.01 -27.44 -35.87
N ALA A 193 8.29 -28.55 -35.71
CA ALA A 193 8.10 -29.55 -36.76
C ALA A 193 6.87 -29.27 -37.66
N MET A 194 6.02 -28.31 -37.30
CA MET A 194 4.82 -27.96 -38.08
C MET A 194 4.97 -26.71 -38.97
N GLU A 195 6.11 -26.03 -38.93
CA GLU A 195 6.32 -24.75 -39.65
C GLU A 195 7.15 -24.91 -40.94
N LYS A 196 7.25 -26.13 -41.50
CA LYS A 196 8.00 -26.38 -42.75
C LYS A 196 7.18 -26.90 -43.94
N ASP A 197 5.85 -27.01 -43.80
CA ASP A 197 4.99 -27.57 -44.86
C ASP A 197 4.08 -26.51 -45.53
N CYS A 198 4.32 -25.21 -45.34
CA CYS A 198 3.49 -24.13 -45.91
C CYS A 198 4.27 -23.16 -46.80
N GLU A 199 5.21 -23.63 -47.60
CA GLU A 199 5.78 -22.82 -48.69
C GLU A 199 5.79 -23.63 -49.99
N LEU A 200 5.26 -23.00 -51.04
CA LEU A 200 5.24 -23.38 -52.48
C LEU A 200 3.96 -24.07 -52.98
N ASP A 201 2.99 -23.25 -53.39
CA ASP A 201 2.59 -23.24 -54.81
C ASP A 201 1.68 -22.02 -55.10
N PHE A 202 2.26 -20.98 -55.70
CA PHE A 202 1.53 -20.03 -56.55
C PHE A 202 2.47 -19.60 -57.67
N SER A 203 2.37 -20.31 -58.80
CA SER A 203 2.83 -19.83 -60.11
C SER A 203 1.59 -19.43 -60.90
N ASP A 204 1.56 -18.18 -61.35
CA ASP A 204 0.96 -17.71 -62.61
C ASP A 204 1.70 -16.44 -63.04
#